data_AF-A0A8J8CR42-F1
#
_entry.id   AF-A0A8J8CR42-F1
#
_cell.length_a   1.000
_cell.length_b   1.000
_cell.length_c   1.000
_cell.angle_alpha   90.00
_cell.angle_beta   90.00
_cell.angle_gamma   90.00
#
_symmetry.space_group_name_H-M   'P 1'
#
loop_
_entity.id
_entity.type
_entity.pdbx_description
1 polymer ?
#
loop_
_entity_poly.entity_id
_entity_poly.type
_entity_poly.pdbx_seq_one_letter_code
_entity_poly.pdbx_strand_id
1 'polypeptide(L)'
;MIDLGVEALLIMDKAGIPLLFQKFNPKRADIEPVLLSGFLTAVKAFSSTLIDDVIKNFHINYGKRLITIITGQKIIFAAIHNSRATDRLAPVLTPLLVEFEKDYYQVESLGESGPIEKFLPFKERIASVLGFSNPSLNWIPLVVPDHDHDMIMKNVLVDYFDGHHTIEVMITKSGLSESEILKELSRLWIYGQIKFRNILTKEDFIIPTNKLALYLQSATEERKHFTTNFTNLVSVFPFLISHFDGKTTVETIMLEFNSEGIENIYWLLDYLYLNDAITILSPEKRRILMAKEILQKSLEIASRIYSRKETLNILRKVLKEINKPEIISHIRLTDVDWTIDYSNLLYEELTPEKTLEIYDFWLEILRLFIFTLTEKKRKKYIETLTEELNYDFFEKYRSEDLDGLEEFAFWLEIVFN
;
A
#
# COMPACT_ATOMS: atom_id res chain seq x y z
N MET A 1 2.84 5.23 5.67
CA MET A 1 1.75 4.77 4.80
C MET A 1 0.89 5.97 4.38
N ILE A 2 0.84 6.26 3.07
CA ILE A 2 0.00 7.34 2.53
C ILE A 2 -1.40 6.80 2.25
N ASP A 3 -2.39 7.54 2.76
CA ASP A 3 -3.81 7.49 2.42
C ASP A 3 -4.65 6.35 3.04
N LEU A 4 -5.68 6.75 3.79
CA LEU A 4 -6.87 5.92 4.06
C LEU A 4 -7.86 5.97 2.88
N GLY A 5 -7.47 6.50 1.72
CA GLY A 5 -8.27 6.56 0.51
C GLY A 5 -9.56 7.37 0.67
N VAL A 6 -9.65 8.27 1.67
CA VAL A 6 -10.88 9.00 2.00
C VAL A 6 -11.02 10.21 1.10
N GLU A 7 -12.08 10.22 0.30
CA GLU A 7 -12.37 11.30 -0.65
C GLU A 7 -13.20 12.41 0.01
N ALA A 8 -14.12 12.03 0.91
CA ALA A 8 -14.95 12.96 1.65
C ALA A 8 -15.48 12.34 2.96
N LEU A 9 -15.84 13.22 3.90
CA LEU A 9 -16.47 12.85 5.17
C LEU A 9 -17.74 13.69 5.37
N LEU A 10 -18.85 13.01 5.67
CA LEU A 10 -20.12 13.61 6.07
C LEU A 10 -20.38 13.27 7.55
N ILE A 11 -20.78 14.28 8.30
CA ILE A 11 -21.32 14.15 9.66
C ILE A 11 -22.77 14.60 9.59
N MET A 12 -23.67 13.76 10.07
CA MET A 12 -25.09 14.04 10.13
C MET A 12 -25.65 13.63 11.48
N ASP A 13 -26.71 14.29 11.94
CA ASP A 13 -27.44 13.79 13.10
C ASP A 13 -28.25 12.53 12.75
N LYS A 14 -28.76 11.84 13.78
CA LYS A 14 -29.65 10.68 13.58
C LYS A 14 -31.00 11.05 12.93
N ALA A 15 -31.35 12.33 12.78
CA ALA A 15 -32.57 12.78 12.12
C ALA A 15 -32.41 12.99 10.59
N GLY A 16 -31.18 12.95 10.07
CA GLY A 16 -30.92 13.13 8.64
C GLY A 16 -30.31 14.48 8.27
N ILE A 17 -30.04 15.35 9.24
CA ILE A 17 -29.57 16.71 9.02
C ILE A 17 -28.04 16.70 8.87
N PRO A 18 -27.49 17.14 7.73
CA PRO A 18 -26.05 17.26 7.56
C PRO A 18 -25.51 18.40 8.43
N LEU A 19 -24.56 18.09 9.31
CA LEU A 19 -23.93 19.03 10.23
C LEU A 19 -22.59 19.54 9.67
N LEU A 20 -21.79 18.63 9.11
CA LEU A 20 -20.49 18.96 8.52
C LEU A 20 -20.25 18.10 7.29
N PHE A 21 -19.78 18.73 6.22
CA PHE A 21 -19.27 18.02 5.05
C PHE A 21 -17.90 18.54 4.66
N GLN A 22 -16.93 17.63 4.57
CA GLN A 22 -15.56 17.94 4.19
C GLN A 22 -15.17 17.10 2.99
N LYS A 23 -14.91 17.76 1.86
CA LYS A 23 -14.25 17.15 0.69
C LYS A 23 -12.75 17.30 0.87
N PHE A 24 -12.02 16.19 0.76
CA PHE A 24 -10.56 16.20 0.76
C PHE A 24 -10.02 16.30 -0.67
N ASN A 25 -10.77 15.78 -1.64
CA ASN A 25 -10.46 15.98 -3.05
C ASN A 25 -11.67 16.55 -3.82
N PRO A 26 -11.72 17.88 -4.05
CA PRO A 26 -12.86 18.52 -4.71
C PRO A 26 -13.05 18.10 -6.18
N LYS A 27 -11.97 17.66 -6.86
CA LYS A 27 -12.03 17.17 -8.26
C LYS A 27 -12.45 15.70 -8.37
N ARG A 28 -12.31 14.91 -7.29
CA ARG A 28 -12.65 13.47 -7.29
C ARG A 28 -14.02 13.17 -6.70
N ALA A 29 -14.59 14.04 -5.86
CA ALA A 29 -15.88 13.79 -5.20
C ALA A 29 -17.01 14.68 -5.75
N ASP A 30 -17.69 14.23 -6.81
CA ASP A 30 -18.98 14.77 -7.28
C ASP A 30 -20.14 14.25 -6.42
N ILE A 31 -20.03 14.39 -5.09
CA ILE A 31 -21.08 14.01 -4.16
C ILE A 31 -21.61 15.27 -3.50
N GLU A 32 -22.92 15.47 -3.61
CA GLU A 32 -23.63 16.53 -2.91
C GLU A 32 -24.00 16.04 -1.50
N PRO A 33 -23.69 16.83 -0.44
CA PRO A 33 -23.94 16.43 0.94
C PRO A 33 -25.42 16.13 1.21
N VAL A 34 -26.32 16.95 0.62
CA VAL A 34 -27.77 16.82 0.82
C VAL A 34 -28.29 15.53 0.21
N LEU A 35 -27.82 15.16 -0.99
CA LEU A 35 -28.20 13.90 -1.65
C LEU A 35 -27.68 12.69 -0.88
N LEU A 36 -26.43 12.75 -0.39
CA LEU A 36 -25.86 11.68 0.42
C LEU A 36 -26.62 11.52 1.75
N SER A 37 -26.90 12.62 2.45
CA SER A 37 -27.67 12.60 3.69
C SER A 37 -29.08 12.05 3.46
N GLY A 38 -29.75 12.47 2.38
CA GLY A 38 -31.06 11.95 1.99
C GLY A 38 -31.03 10.45 1.69
N PHE A 39 -30.01 9.97 0.97
CA PHE A 39 -29.80 8.54 0.71
C PHE A 39 -29.62 7.75 2.01
N LEU A 40 -28.76 8.21 2.93
CA LEU A 40 -28.54 7.53 4.21
C LEU A 40 -29.77 7.55 5.11
N THR A 41 -30.54 8.65 5.08
CA THR A 41 -31.83 8.75 5.79
C THR A 41 -32.84 7.77 5.22
N ALA A 42 -32.89 7.59 3.90
CA ALA A 42 -33.73 6.58 3.28
C ALA A 42 -33.29 5.16 3.68
N VAL A 43 -31.99 4.85 3.64
CA VAL A 43 -31.44 3.56 4.13
C VAL A 43 -31.86 3.30 5.58
N LYS A 44 -31.81 4.32 6.44
CA LYS A 44 -32.27 4.25 7.83
C LYS A 44 -33.76 3.93 7.93
N ALA A 45 -34.59 4.58 7.11
CA ALA A 45 -36.03 4.34 7.09
C ALA A 45 -36.38 2.90 6.63
N PHE A 46 -35.57 2.31 5.74
CA PHE A 46 -35.75 0.93 5.29
C PHE A 46 -35.25 -0.11 6.29
N SER A 47 -34.24 0.22 7.10
CA SER A 47 -33.67 -0.71 8.08
C SER A 47 -33.12 0.04 9.28
N SER A 48 -33.99 0.29 10.27
CA SER A 48 -33.60 0.84 11.57
C SER A 48 -32.47 0.01 12.22
N THR A 49 -32.50 -1.31 12.07
CA THR A 49 -31.47 -2.23 12.61
C THR A 49 -30.05 -2.05 12.05
N LEU A 50 -29.89 -1.43 10.87
CA LEU A 50 -28.57 -1.19 10.27
C LEU A 50 -27.92 0.09 10.82
N ILE A 51 -28.72 1.08 11.20
CA ILE A 51 -28.26 2.42 11.59
C ILE A 51 -28.54 2.73 13.07
N ASP A 52 -29.40 1.96 13.74
CA ASP A 52 -29.66 2.05 15.17
C ASP A 52 -28.86 0.97 15.93
N ASP A 53 -28.04 1.42 16.89
CA ASP A 53 -27.30 0.82 18.03
C ASP A 53 -26.77 -0.64 18.00
N VAL A 54 -27.20 -1.52 17.10
CA VAL A 54 -26.79 -2.94 17.02
C VAL A 54 -25.53 -3.11 16.17
N ILE A 55 -25.43 -2.38 15.04
CA ILE A 55 -24.28 -2.42 14.14
C ILE A 55 -23.56 -1.06 14.23
N LYS A 56 -22.35 -1.07 14.80
CA LYS A 56 -21.56 0.17 15.02
C LYS A 56 -20.89 0.68 13.74
N ASN A 57 -20.61 -0.20 12.80
CA ASN A 57 -20.02 0.13 11.51
C ASN A 57 -20.49 -0.82 10.41
N PHE A 58 -20.71 -0.28 9.21
CA PHE A 58 -21.01 -1.08 8.03
C PHE A 58 -20.60 -0.35 6.76
N HIS A 59 -20.52 -1.09 5.65
CA HIS A 59 -20.11 -0.55 4.36
C HIS A 59 -21.28 -0.61 3.37
N ILE A 60 -21.47 0.48 2.64
CA ILE A 60 -22.37 0.54 1.48
C ILE A 60 -21.50 0.59 0.23
N ASN A 61 -21.65 -0.40 -0.65
CA ASN A 61 -21.03 -0.36 -1.96
C ASN A 61 -21.83 0.56 -2.89
N TYR A 62 -21.22 1.68 -3.28
CA TYR A 62 -21.79 2.69 -4.17
C TYR A 62 -21.02 2.70 -5.50
N GLY A 63 -20.90 1.53 -6.13
CA GLY A 63 -20.24 1.35 -7.43
C GLY A 63 -18.72 1.46 -7.33
N LYS A 64 -18.15 2.61 -7.76
CA LYS A 64 -16.69 2.84 -7.72
C LYS A 64 -16.17 3.24 -6.33
N ARG A 65 -17.07 3.54 -5.38
CA ARG A 65 -16.75 4.03 -4.04
C ARG A 65 -17.41 3.17 -2.98
N LEU A 66 -16.76 3.05 -1.83
CA LEU A 66 -17.34 2.49 -0.61
C LEU A 66 -17.70 3.63 0.33
N ILE A 67 -18.83 3.48 1.02
CA ILE A 67 -19.24 4.38 2.08
C ILE A 67 -19.18 3.58 3.38
N THR A 68 -18.22 3.91 4.24
CA THR A 68 -18.18 3.38 5.60
C THR A 68 -19.02 4.26 6.50
N ILE A 69 -20.05 3.67 7.07
CA ILE A 69 -20.92 4.29 8.07
C ILE A 69 -20.41 3.89 9.45
N ILE A 70 -20.25 4.88 10.32
CA ILE A 70 -19.89 4.71 11.73
C ILE A 70 -20.95 5.43 12.54
N THR A 71 -21.65 4.66 13.37
CA THR A 71 -22.80 5.15 14.14
C THR A 71 -22.36 5.53 15.55
N GLY A 72 -22.61 6.78 15.94
CA GLY A 72 -22.43 7.29 17.30
C GLY A 72 -23.71 7.25 18.12
N GLN A 73 -23.67 7.86 19.31
CA GLN A 73 -24.85 7.97 20.17
C GLN A 73 -25.91 8.89 19.55
N LYS A 74 -25.49 10.01 18.97
CA LYS A 74 -26.30 11.13 18.48
C LYS A 74 -26.08 11.44 17.00
N ILE A 75 -24.91 11.12 16.45
CA ILE A 75 -24.53 11.42 15.07
C ILE A 75 -24.13 10.16 14.29
N ILE A 76 -24.00 10.32 12.98
CA ILE A 76 -23.49 9.33 12.04
C ILE A 76 -22.34 9.95 11.27
N PHE A 77 -21.22 9.24 11.19
CA PHE A 77 -20.11 9.55 10.28
C PHE A 77 -20.24 8.67 9.04
N ALA A 78 -20.23 9.29 7.87
CA ALA A 78 -20.13 8.61 6.59
C ALA A 78 -18.83 9.01 5.90
N ALA A 79 -17.88 8.09 5.88
CA ALA A 79 -16.62 8.25 5.14
C ALA A 79 -16.77 7.64 3.75
N ILE A 80 -16.49 8.42 2.72
CA ILE A 80 -16.48 7.99 1.32
C ILE A 80 -15.04 7.70 0.95
N HIS A 81 -14.74 6.48 0.51
CA HIS A 81 -13.37 6.06 0.26
C HIS A 81 -13.25 4.96 -0.82
N ASN A 82 -12.02 4.67 -1.24
CA ASN A 82 -11.68 3.51 -2.06
C ASN A 82 -11.51 2.23 -1.20
N SER A 83 -11.46 1.05 -1.81
CA SER A 83 -11.41 -0.24 -1.09
C SER A 83 -10.18 -0.48 -0.21
N ARG A 84 -9.12 0.35 -0.31
CA ARG A 84 -7.85 0.14 0.41
C ARG A 84 -7.95 0.32 1.93
N ALA A 85 -9.01 0.98 2.42
CA ALA A 85 -9.06 1.43 3.81
C ALA A 85 -10.24 0.90 4.64
N THR A 86 -11.03 0.00 4.05
CA THR A 86 -12.27 -0.53 4.62
C THR A 86 -12.10 -0.99 6.08
N ASP A 87 -11.06 -1.76 6.37
CA ASP A 87 -10.85 -2.34 7.72
C ASP A 87 -10.13 -1.40 8.70
N ARG A 88 -9.52 -0.31 8.20
CA ARG A 88 -8.69 0.61 9.02
C ARG A 88 -9.39 1.92 9.35
N LEU A 89 -10.47 2.24 8.64
CA LEU A 89 -11.19 3.50 8.80
C LEU A 89 -11.93 3.62 10.11
N ALA A 90 -12.68 2.58 10.50
CA ALA A 90 -13.51 2.65 11.70
C ALA A 90 -12.69 2.90 12.98
N PRO A 91 -11.55 2.21 13.24
CA PRO A 91 -10.70 2.50 14.39
C PRO A 91 -10.15 3.93 14.41
N VAL A 92 -9.85 4.51 13.26
CA VAL A 92 -9.28 5.87 13.13
C VAL A 92 -10.35 6.96 13.29
N LEU A 93 -11.54 6.73 12.74
CA LEU A 93 -12.62 7.71 12.71
C LEU A 93 -13.52 7.68 13.96
N THR A 94 -13.63 6.54 14.65
CA THR A 94 -14.46 6.43 15.86
C THR A 94 -14.05 7.43 16.96
N PRO A 95 -12.76 7.65 17.26
CA PRO A 95 -12.34 8.69 18.20
C PRO A 95 -12.78 10.10 17.79
N LEU A 96 -12.72 10.43 16.49
CA LEU A 96 -13.19 11.72 15.96
C LEU A 96 -14.69 11.88 16.12
N LEU A 97 -15.46 10.81 15.93
CA LEU A 97 -16.91 10.82 16.14
C LEU A 97 -17.25 11.10 17.61
N VAL A 98 -16.56 10.46 18.55
CA VAL A 98 -16.76 10.69 19.99
C VAL A 98 -16.38 12.13 20.38
N GLU A 99 -15.27 12.65 19.85
CA GLU A 99 -14.85 14.04 20.02
C GLU A 99 -15.94 15.01 19.53
N PHE A 100 -16.49 14.78 18.32
CA PHE A 100 -17.55 15.61 17.77
C PHE A 100 -18.80 15.62 18.64
N GLU A 101 -19.27 14.45 19.10
CA GLU A 101 -20.46 14.34 19.95
C GLU A 101 -20.32 15.06 21.29
N LYS A 102 -19.10 15.04 21.84
CA LYS A 102 -18.82 15.61 23.15
C LYS A 102 -18.64 17.13 23.07
N ASP A 103 -17.84 17.59 22.12
CA ASP A 103 -17.30 18.94 22.15
C ASP A 103 -17.96 19.88 21.11
N TYR A 104 -18.62 19.34 20.08
CA TYR A 104 -19.16 20.13 18.96
C TYR A 104 -20.68 19.98 18.78
N TYR A 105 -21.26 18.80 19.04
CA TYR A 105 -22.69 18.54 18.81
C TYR A 105 -23.64 19.34 19.72
N GLN A 106 -23.22 19.64 20.96
CA GLN A 106 -24.08 20.36 21.93
C GLN A 106 -24.37 21.82 21.51
N VAL A 107 -23.59 22.37 20.57
CA VAL A 107 -23.71 23.76 20.10
C VAL A 107 -24.87 23.97 19.12
N GLU A 108 -25.41 22.90 18.50
CA GLU A 108 -26.37 22.99 17.39
C GLU A 108 -27.77 22.41 17.65
N SER A 109 -28.06 21.95 18.87
CA SER A 109 -29.42 21.50 19.25
C SER A 109 -30.53 22.59 19.17
N LEU A 110 -30.21 23.77 18.63
CA LEU A 110 -31.08 24.93 18.44
C LEU A 110 -31.50 25.18 16.96
N GLY A 111 -31.14 24.31 16.02
CA GLY A 111 -31.77 24.29 14.69
C GLY A 111 -31.32 25.36 13.69
N GLU A 112 -30.22 26.06 13.94
CA GLU A 112 -29.53 26.87 12.93
C GLU A 112 -28.15 26.30 12.67
N SER A 113 -27.85 26.02 11.39
CA SER A 113 -26.50 25.67 10.93
C SER A 113 -25.54 26.77 11.38
N GLY A 114 -24.67 26.48 12.33
CA GLY A 114 -23.71 27.45 12.85
C GLY A 114 -22.78 27.94 11.75
N PRO A 115 -22.17 29.14 11.89
CA PRO A 115 -21.20 29.62 10.92
C PRO A 115 -20.07 28.60 10.75
N ILE A 116 -19.73 28.30 9.49
CA ILE A 116 -18.73 27.29 9.05
C ILE A 116 -17.40 27.41 9.81
N GLU A 117 -17.07 28.62 10.26
CA GLU A 117 -15.88 28.97 11.05
C GLU A 117 -15.80 28.23 12.40
N LYS A 118 -16.93 27.86 13.03
CA LYS A 118 -16.95 27.14 14.31
C LYS A 118 -16.40 25.72 14.22
N PHE A 119 -16.51 25.09 13.06
CA PHE A 119 -15.98 23.74 12.83
C PHE A 119 -14.54 23.74 12.32
N LEU A 120 -13.91 24.91 12.14
CA LEU A 120 -12.55 24.99 11.61
C LEU A 120 -11.54 24.18 12.46
N PRO A 121 -11.55 24.24 13.81
CA PRO A 121 -10.66 23.41 14.63
C PRO A 121 -10.89 21.91 14.42
N PHE A 122 -12.15 21.51 14.24
CA PHE A 122 -12.48 20.11 13.98
C PHE A 122 -12.07 19.66 12.58
N LYS A 123 -12.20 20.51 11.56
CA LYS A 123 -11.70 20.24 10.20
C LYS A 123 -10.18 20.04 10.18
N GLU A 124 -9.45 20.83 10.95
CA GLU A 124 -8.01 20.65 11.12
C GLU A 124 -7.67 19.37 11.89
N ARG A 125 -8.50 19.01 12.88
CA ARG A 125 -8.35 17.76 13.63
C ARG A 125 -8.56 16.55 12.73
N ILE A 126 -9.62 16.53 11.93
CA ILE A 126 -9.86 15.54 10.88
C ILE A 126 -8.63 15.43 9.98
N ALA A 127 -8.08 16.58 9.53
CA ALA A 127 -6.92 16.57 8.67
C ALA A 127 -5.68 15.96 9.34
N SER A 128 -5.45 16.25 10.62
CA SER A 128 -4.33 15.64 11.36
C SER A 128 -4.46 14.12 11.52
N VAL A 129 -5.69 13.59 11.60
CA VAL A 129 -5.96 12.17 11.84
C VAL A 129 -6.03 11.37 10.55
N LEU A 130 -6.57 11.97 9.47
CA LEU A 130 -6.66 11.35 8.15
C LEU A 130 -5.43 11.60 7.27
N GLY A 131 -4.41 12.27 7.81
CA GLY A 131 -3.19 12.62 7.10
C GLY A 131 -2.38 11.39 6.68
N PHE A 132 -1.18 11.62 6.16
CA PHE A 132 -0.24 10.51 6.01
C PHE A 132 0.23 10.06 7.40
N SER A 133 0.44 8.75 7.57
CA SER A 133 0.93 8.17 8.83
C SER A 133 2.37 7.71 8.64
N ASN A 134 3.29 8.12 9.52
CA ASN A 134 4.72 7.80 9.46
C ASN A 134 5.30 7.97 8.05
N PRO A 135 5.40 9.21 7.53
CA PRO A 135 6.02 9.43 6.24
C PRO A 135 7.50 9.06 6.31
N SER A 136 8.08 8.62 5.19
CA SER A 136 9.54 8.49 5.14
C SER A 136 10.16 9.87 5.24
N LEU A 137 11.25 9.98 6.00
CA LEU A 137 12.02 11.20 6.14
C LEU A 137 12.59 11.69 4.80
N ASN A 138 12.69 10.79 3.81
CA ASN A 138 13.17 11.08 2.45
C ASN A 138 12.10 11.65 1.51
N TRP A 139 10.84 11.74 1.94
CA TRP A 139 9.78 12.30 1.10
C TRP A 139 10.00 13.79 0.87
N ILE A 140 9.69 14.23 -0.33
CA ILE A 140 9.83 15.62 -0.75
C ILE A 140 8.45 16.20 -1.04
N PRO A 141 7.92 17.11 -0.21
CA PRO A 141 6.68 17.82 -0.52
C PRO A 141 6.86 18.82 -1.65
N LEU A 142 5.85 18.91 -2.51
CA LEU A 142 5.77 19.79 -3.67
C LEU A 142 4.46 20.54 -3.69
N VAL A 143 4.48 21.84 -4.00
CA VAL A 143 3.26 22.62 -4.24
C VAL A 143 2.56 22.14 -5.51
N VAL A 144 1.23 21.99 -5.43
CA VAL A 144 0.40 21.74 -6.61
C VAL A 144 0.07 23.08 -7.28
N PRO A 145 0.43 23.29 -8.57
CA PRO A 145 0.30 24.60 -9.24
C PRO A 145 -1.13 25.16 -9.33
N ASP A 146 -2.15 24.30 -9.32
CA ASP A 146 -3.56 24.68 -9.53
C ASP A 146 -4.29 25.11 -8.24
N HIS A 147 -3.62 25.12 -7.08
CA HIS A 147 -4.26 25.37 -5.79
C HIS A 147 -3.93 26.76 -5.22
N ASP A 148 -4.78 27.22 -4.30
CA ASP A 148 -4.76 28.55 -3.68
C ASP A 148 -3.38 28.91 -3.08
N HIS A 149 -2.57 29.60 -3.88
CA HIS A 149 -1.19 29.97 -3.53
C HIS A 149 -1.13 30.84 -2.27
N ASP A 150 -2.19 31.60 -1.95
CA ASP A 150 -2.20 32.52 -0.80
C ASP A 150 -2.15 31.78 0.54
N MET A 151 -2.69 30.55 0.62
CA MET A 151 -2.63 29.75 1.84
C MET A 151 -1.26 29.09 2.04
N ILE A 152 -0.59 28.72 0.94
CA ILE A 152 0.76 28.14 0.95
C ILE A 152 1.80 29.21 1.29
N MET A 153 1.66 30.42 0.73
CA MET A 153 2.58 31.54 0.98
C MET A 153 2.55 32.05 2.43
N LYS A 154 1.51 31.69 3.19
CA LYS A 154 1.40 31.98 4.64
C LYS A 154 1.86 30.82 5.52
N ASN A 155 2.28 29.69 4.94
CA ASN A 155 2.70 28.52 5.68
C ASN A 155 4.13 28.72 6.21
N VAL A 156 4.39 28.29 7.45
CA VAL A 156 5.71 28.37 8.10
C VAL A 156 6.77 27.53 7.36
N LEU A 157 6.34 26.54 6.59
CA LEU A 157 7.21 25.64 5.81
C LEU A 157 7.41 26.07 4.35
N VAL A 158 6.90 27.23 3.94
CA VAL A 158 6.90 27.66 2.52
C VAL A 158 8.29 27.63 1.89
N ASP A 159 9.31 28.06 2.63
CA ASP A 159 10.70 28.12 2.16
C ASP A 159 11.30 26.73 1.88
N TYR A 160 10.66 25.67 2.38
CA TYR A 160 11.08 24.28 2.17
C TYR A 160 10.31 23.59 1.03
N PHE A 161 9.33 24.25 0.41
CA PHE A 161 8.61 23.70 -0.75
C PHE A 161 9.27 24.07 -2.09
N ASP A 162 10.58 23.86 -2.17
CA ASP A 162 11.38 24.09 -3.37
C ASP A 162 11.54 22.86 -4.28
N GLY A 163 11.03 21.71 -3.83
CA GLY A 163 11.11 20.44 -4.52
C GLY A 163 12.42 19.68 -4.37
N HIS A 164 13.25 20.08 -3.42
CA HIS A 164 14.50 19.40 -3.08
C HIS A 164 14.58 19.03 -1.60
N HIS A 165 13.98 19.83 -0.72
CA HIS A 165 14.03 19.56 0.72
C HIS A 165 13.16 18.36 1.10
N THR A 166 13.78 17.39 1.77
CA THR A 166 13.09 16.25 2.37
C THR A 166 12.45 16.64 3.70
N ILE A 167 11.54 15.81 4.21
CA ILE A 167 10.96 15.97 5.55
C ILE A 167 12.08 16.00 6.62
N GLU A 168 13.13 15.20 6.48
CA GLU A 168 14.31 15.24 7.37
C GLU A 168 14.93 16.63 7.45
N VAL A 169 15.11 17.28 6.29
CA VAL A 169 15.72 18.60 6.24
C VAL A 169 14.80 19.66 6.86
N MET A 170 13.48 19.52 6.68
CA MET A 170 12.52 20.40 7.34
C MET A 170 12.60 20.26 8.86
N ILE A 171 12.67 19.04 9.38
CA ILE A 171 12.79 18.77 10.83
C ILE A 171 14.07 19.37 11.39
N THR A 172 15.18 19.19 10.69
CA THR A 172 16.49 19.65 11.18
C THR A 172 16.71 21.16 11.05
N LYS A 173 16.11 21.81 10.04
CA LYS A 173 16.41 23.23 9.73
C LYS A 173 15.31 24.23 10.09
N SER A 174 14.05 23.81 10.24
CA SER A 174 12.94 24.75 10.50
C SER A 174 12.86 25.26 11.94
N GLY A 175 13.50 24.56 12.88
CA GLY A 175 13.38 24.85 14.31
C GLY A 175 12.03 24.46 14.92
N LEU A 176 11.14 23.83 14.13
CA LEU A 176 9.88 23.26 14.60
C LEU A 176 10.07 21.83 15.09
N SER A 177 9.17 21.37 15.96
CA SER A 177 9.14 19.95 16.32
C SER A 177 8.67 19.10 15.15
N GLU A 178 9.12 17.83 15.11
CA GLU A 178 8.65 16.85 14.12
C GLU A 178 7.12 16.79 14.06
N SER A 179 6.47 16.74 15.22
CA SER A 179 5.01 16.72 15.33
C SER A 179 4.32 17.90 14.64
N GLU A 180 4.86 19.12 14.79
CA GLU A 180 4.30 20.31 14.15
C GLU A 180 4.46 20.27 12.63
N ILE A 181 5.63 19.84 12.15
CA ILE A 181 5.90 19.71 10.71
C ILE A 181 4.98 18.67 10.09
N LEU A 182 4.86 17.49 10.70
CA LEU A 182 4.00 16.42 10.20
C LEU A 182 2.52 16.84 10.20
N LYS A 183 2.08 17.61 11.20
CA LYS A 183 0.73 18.17 11.27
C LYS A 183 0.46 19.16 10.13
N GLU A 184 1.40 20.08 9.89
CA GLU A 184 1.27 21.06 8.80
C GLU A 184 1.28 20.41 7.43
N LEU A 185 2.21 19.51 7.18
CA LEU A 185 2.27 18.73 5.95
C LEU A 185 1.00 17.89 5.75
N SER A 186 0.47 17.25 6.80
CA SER A 186 -0.79 16.48 6.72
C SER A 186 -1.97 17.37 6.34
N ARG A 187 -2.03 18.58 6.92
CA ARG A 187 -3.03 19.60 6.60
C ARG A 187 -2.97 19.98 5.12
N LEU A 188 -1.80 20.38 4.63
CA LEU A 188 -1.61 20.79 3.24
C LEU A 188 -1.90 19.65 2.26
N TRP A 189 -1.48 18.43 2.58
CA TRP A 189 -1.71 17.24 1.75
C TRP A 189 -3.20 16.94 1.60
N ILE A 190 -3.95 16.96 2.70
CA ILE A 190 -5.39 16.68 2.69
C ILE A 190 -6.20 17.71 1.92
N TYR A 191 -5.78 18.97 1.94
CA TYR A 191 -6.41 20.01 1.13
C TYR A 191 -5.93 20.01 -0.32
N GLY A 192 -5.11 19.04 -0.73
CA GLY A 192 -4.59 18.89 -2.09
C GLY A 192 -3.58 19.96 -2.49
N GLN A 193 -3.05 20.72 -1.53
CA GLN A 193 -2.15 21.85 -1.78
C GLN A 193 -0.72 21.41 -2.03
N ILE A 194 -0.32 20.28 -1.42
CA ILE A 194 0.95 19.65 -1.70
C ILE A 194 0.77 18.23 -2.23
N LYS A 195 1.77 17.76 -2.97
CA LYS A 195 2.01 16.35 -3.29
C LYS A 195 3.35 15.91 -2.70
N PHE A 196 3.62 14.62 -2.66
CA PHE A 196 4.93 14.09 -2.27
C PHE A 196 5.62 13.42 -3.46
N ARG A 197 6.95 13.52 -3.48
CA ARG A 197 7.86 12.71 -4.29
C ARG A 197 8.67 11.78 -3.40
N ASN A 198 9.21 10.74 -4.03
CA ASN A 198 9.94 9.64 -3.41
C ASN A 198 9.07 8.90 -2.39
N ILE A 199 7.77 8.74 -2.71
CA ILE A 199 6.84 8.04 -1.83
C ILE A 199 7.28 6.58 -1.69
N LEU A 200 7.62 5.99 -2.83
CA LEU A 200 8.18 4.65 -2.93
C LEU A 200 9.67 4.67 -2.56
N THR A 201 10.12 3.66 -1.84
CA THR A 201 11.54 3.45 -1.55
C THR A 201 12.19 2.57 -2.62
N LYS A 202 13.51 2.59 -2.68
CA LYS A 202 14.31 1.82 -3.64
C LYS A 202 14.03 0.32 -3.59
N GLU A 203 13.76 -0.20 -2.40
CA GLU A 203 13.53 -1.61 -2.09
C GLU A 203 12.06 -2.03 -2.28
N ASP A 204 11.16 -1.09 -2.61
CA ASP A 204 9.77 -1.44 -2.87
C ASP A 204 9.64 -2.28 -4.15
N PHE A 205 8.93 -3.40 -4.04
CA PHE A 205 8.58 -4.25 -5.18
C PHE A 205 7.20 -3.86 -5.70
N ILE A 206 7.13 -3.48 -6.98
CA ILE A 206 5.91 -2.92 -7.57
C ILE A 206 5.05 -4.01 -8.17
N ILE A 207 3.76 -4.00 -7.85
CA ILE A 207 2.74 -4.82 -8.50
C ILE A 207 1.65 -3.94 -9.14
N PRO A 208 1.06 -4.40 -10.27
CA PRO A 208 0.04 -3.65 -10.97
C PRO A 208 -1.31 -3.89 -10.27
N THR A 209 -2.22 -2.94 -10.37
CA THR A 209 -3.62 -3.16 -10.02
C THR A 209 -4.48 -3.22 -11.27
N ASN A 210 -5.75 -3.59 -11.10
CA ASN A 210 -6.74 -3.55 -12.19
C ASN A 210 -6.91 -2.15 -12.82
N LYS A 211 -6.57 -1.07 -12.10
CA LYS A 211 -6.67 0.30 -12.63
C LYS A 211 -5.54 0.65 -13.60
N LEU A 212 -4.41 -0.08 -13.58
CA LEU A 212 -3.29 0.18 -14.50
C LEU A 212 -3.73 0.08 -15.97
N ALA A 213 -4.66 -0.83 -16.28
CA ALA A 213 -5.18 -1.02 -17.63
C ALA A 213 -5.82 0.26 -18.19
N LEU A 214 -6.39 1.12 -17.34
CA LEU A 214 -6.97 2.40 -17.78
C LEU A 214 -5.91 3.33 -18.37
N TYR A 215 -4.66 3.28 -17.89
CA TYR A 215 -3.55 4.09 -18.39
C TYR A 215 -2.95 3.61 -19.72
N LEU A 216 -3.37 2.43 -20.18
CA LEU A 216 -2.97 1.86 -21.48
C LEU A 216 -4.04 2.07 -22.56
N GLN A 217 -5.30 2.22 -22.17
CA GLN A 217 -6.43 2.34 -23.09
C GLN A 217 -6.54 3.76 -23.66
N SER A 218 -6.49 3.90 -24.99
CA SER A 218 -6.48 5.20 -25.67
C SER A 218 -7.69 6.10 -25.41
N ALA A 219 -8.83 5.53 -25.03
CA ALA A 219 -10.10 6.23 -24.88
C ALA A 219 -10.42 6.65 -23.42
N THR A 220 -9.55 6.38 -22.46
CA THR A 220 -9.79 6.71 -21.04
C THR A 220 -9.32 8.12 -20.69
N GLU A 221 -9.91 8.69 -19.64
CA GLU A 221 -9.46 9.98 -19.11
C GLU A 221 -8.09 9.87 -18.44
N GLU A 222 -7.81 8.73 -17.80
CA GLU A 222 -6.52 8.41 -17.19
C GLU A 222 -5.40 8.44 -18.23
N ARG A 223 -5.61 7.85 -19.42
CA ARG A 223 -4.63 7.89 -20.50
C ARG A 223 -4.39 9.31 -21.00
N LYS A 224 -5.45 10.09 -21.22
CA LYS A 224 -5.33 11.49 -21.67
C LYS A 224 -4.49 12.28 -20.67
N HIS A 225 -4.85 12.22 -19.38
CA HIS A 225 -4.15 12.92 -18.31
C HIS A 225 -2.69 12.46 -18.18
N PHE A 226 -2.41 11.16 -18.33
CA PHE A 226 -1.05 10.64 -18.38
C PHE A 226 -0.26 11.20 -19.55
N THR A 227 -0.81 11.21 -20.77
CA THR A 227 -0.13 11.72 -21.97
C THR A 227 0.17 13.22 -21.88
N THR A 228 -0.68 13.99 -21.20
CA THR A 228 -0.47 15.42 -20.95
C THR A 228 0.64 15.68 -19.94
N ASN A 229 0.68 14.93 -18.83
CA ASN A 229 1.63 15.19 -17.75
C ASN A 229 3.00 14.53 -17.93
N PHE A 230 3.06 13.42 -18.67
CA PHE A 230 4.27 12.60 -18.84
C PHE A 230 4.57 12.37 -20.33
N THR A 231 4.49 13.42 -21.14
CA THR A 231 4.61 13.35 -22.61
C THR A 231 5.88 12.63 -23.08
N ASN A 232 7.00 12.83 -22.39
CA ASN A 232 8.28 12.18 -22.67
C ASN A 232 8.32 10.69 -22.30
N LEU A 233 7.46 10.22 -21.39
CA LEU A 233 7.44 8.82 -20.94
C LEU A 233 6.39 7.96 -21.66
N VAL A 234 5.56 8.55 -22.53
CA VAL A 234 4.44 7.86 -23.18
C VAL A 234 4.88 6.65 -24.01
N SER A 235 6.01 6.77 -24.71
CA SER A 235 6.58 5.72 -25.56
C SER A 235 7.22 4.59 -24.74
N VAL A 236 7.77 4.92 -23.58
CA VAL A 236 8.51 4.00 -22.71
C VAL A 236 7.57 3.25 -21.75
N PHE A 237 6.42 3.86 -21.43
CA PHE A 237 5.46 3.34 -20.46
C PHE A 237 5.05 1.86 -20.65
N PRO A 238 4.79 1.34 -21.86
CA PRO A 238 4.47 -0.07 -22.04
C PRO A 238 5.60 -1.02 -21.61
N PHE A 239 6.86 -0.61 -21.79
CA PHE A 239 8.04 -1.38 -21.36
C PHE A 239 8.26 -1.24 -19.86
N LEU A 240 8.01 -0.05 -19.30
CA LEU A 240 8.08 0.14 -17.86
C LEU A 240 7.06 -0.75 -17.12
N ILE A 241 5.86 -0.91 -17.66
CA ILE A 241 4.83 -1.78 -17.05
C ILE A 241 5.24 -3.25 -16.98
N SER A 242 6.08 -3.76 -17.89
CA SER A 242 6.53 -5.16 -17.81
C SER A 242 7.37 -5.45 -16.56
N HIS A 243 7.86 -4.40 -15.89
CA HIS A 243 8.61 -4.49 -14.64
C HIS A 243 7.73 -4.40 -13.39
N PHE A 244 6.42 -4.14 -13.56
CA PHE A 244 5.45 -4.24 -12.47
C PHE A 244 5.02 -5.69 -12.30
N ASP A 245 5.98 -6.56 -11.99
CA ASP A 245 5.80 -8.01 -11.93
C ASP A 245 5.85 -8.55 -10.49
N GLY A 246 6.06 -7.67 -9.51
CA GLY A 246 6.24 -8.04 -8.11
C GLY A 246 7.58 -8.70 -7.80
N LYS A 247 8.56 -8.59 -8.69
CA LYS A 247 9.95 -9.05 -8.47
C LYS A 247 10.97 -7.96 -8.67
N THR A 248 10.64 -7.00 -9.50
CA THR A 248 11.50 -5.88 -9.80
C THR A 248 11.32 -4.80 -8.74
N THR A 249 12.42 -4.40 -8.12
CA THR A 249 12.43 -3.29 -7.17
C THR A 249 12.35 -1.95 -7.90
N VAL A 250 11.90 -0.91 -7.21
CA VAL A 250 11.97 0.48 -7.71
C VAL A 250 13.36 0.79 -8.19
N GLU A 251 14.42 0.51 -7.42
CA GLU A 251 15.79 0.81 -7.83
C GLU A 251 16.18 0.16 -9.16
N THR A 252 15.80 -1.09 -9.39
CA THR A 252 16.07 -1.78 -10.66
C THR A 252 15.36 -1.08 -11.83
N ILE A 253 14.10 -0.69 -11.65
CA ILE A 253 13.33 0.08 -12.66
C ILE A 253 14.03 1.43 -12.92
N MET A 254 14.47 2.12 -11.88
CA MET A 254 15.14 3.41 -12.00
C MET A 254 16.46 3.32 -12.78
N LEU A 255 17.25 2.27 -12.53
CA LEU A 255 18.51 2.03 -13.21
C LEU A 255 18.30 1.70 -14.70
N GLU A 256 17.29 0.88 -15.01
CA GLU A 256 16.98 0.48 -16.38
C GLU A 256 16.45 1.64 -17.24
N PHE A 257 15.63 2.51 -16.65
CA PHE A 257 15.04 3.66 -17.35
C PHE A 257 15.74 4.99 -17.06
N ASN A 258 17.01 4.96 -16.60
CA ASN A 258 17.79 6.15 -16.26
C ASN A 258 17.94 7.14 -17.45
N SER A 259 17.91 6.65 -18.69
CA SER A 259 17.97 7.51 -19.89
C SER A 259 16.83 8.52 -19.98
N GLU A 260 15.69 8.22 -19.38
CA GLU A 260 14.51 9.09 -19.37
C GLU A 260 14.54 10.13 -18.23
N GLY A 261 15.59 10.09 -17.41
CA GLY A 261 15.78 10.89 -16.22
C GLY A 261 15.17 10.22 -14.99
N ILE A 262 16.02 9.84 -14.03
CA ILE A 262 15.64 9.23 -12.74
C ILE A 262 14.46 9.97 -12.12
N GLU A 263 14.55 11.28 -12.00
CA GLU A 263 13.51 12.11 -11.39
C GLU A 263 12.13 11.95 -12.05
N ASN A 264 12.08 11.79 -13.37
CA ASN A 264 10.85 11.59 -14.14
C ASN A 264 10.23 10.21 -13.88
N ILE A 265 11.06 9.17 -13.78
CA ILE A 265 10.58 7.81 -13.47
C ILE A 265 10.05 7.76 -12.05
N TYR A 266 10.75 8.32 -11.05
CA TYR A 266 10.24 8.40 -9.68
C TYR A 266 8.88 9.10 -9.64
N TRP A 267 8.78 10.25 -10.33
CA TRP A 267 7.53 11.01 -10.36
C TRP A 267 6.39 10.23 -11.01
N LEU A 268 6.67 9.46 -12.07
CA LEU A 268 5.70 8.57 -12.69
C LEU A 268 5.25 7.47 -11.72
N LEU A 269 6.18 6.79 -11.04
CA LEU A 269 5.85 5.71 -10.11
C LEU A 269 5.01 6.23 -8.94
N ASP A 270 5.39 7.36 -8.34
CA ASP A 270 4.62 8.03 -7.29
C ASP A 270 3.22 8.41 -7.79
N TYR A 271 3.13 8.97 -9.00
CA TYR A 271 1.85 9.30 -9.62
C TYR A 271 0.95 8.07 -9.79
N LEU A 272 1.49 6.95 -10.31
CA LEU A 272 0.73 5.72 -10.47
C LEU A 272 0.30 5.14 -9.11
N TYR A 273 1.17 5.20 -8.10
CA TYR A 273 0.89 4.72 -6.76
C TYR A 273 -0.26 5.50 -6.11
N LEU A 274 -0.22 6.84 -6.19
CA LEU A 274 -1.25 7.75 -5.68
C LEU A 274 -2.59 7.68 -6.42
N ASN A 275 -2.61 7.14 -7.64
CA ASN A 275 -3.85 6.90 -8.39
C ASN A 275 -4.31 5.43 -8.33
N ASP A 276 -3.73 4.65 -7.42
CA ASP A 276 -3.97 3.23 -7.23
C ASP A 276 -3.73 2.37 -8.48
N ALA A 277 -2.98 2.86 -9.48
CA ALA A 277 -2.64 2.07 -10.67
C ALA A 277 -1.61 0.99 -10.34
N ILE A 278 -0.74 1.27 -9.38
CA ILE A 278 0.20 0.30 -8.81
C ILE A 278 0.04 0.24 -7.29
N THR A 279 0.62 -0.80 -6.69
CA THR A 279 0.83 -0.90 -5.26
C THR A 279 2.15 -1.63 -4.98
N ILE A 280 2.53 -1.71 -3.71
CA ILE A 280 3.76 -2.37 -3.27
C ILE A 280 3.43 -3.72 -2.65
N LEU A 281 4.33 -4.69 -2.79
CA LEU A 281 4.22 -5.94 -2.05
C LEU A 281 4.32 -5.69 -0.54
N SER A 282 3.40 -6.29 0.21
CA SER A 282 3.46 -6.27 1.67
C SER A 282 4.69 -7.03 2.17
N PRO A 283 5.20 -6.75 3.38
CA PRO A 283 6.35 -7.44 3.96
C PRO A 283 6.20 -8.97 3.91
N GLU A 284 5.03 -9.49 4.29
CA GLU A 284 4.76 -10.94 4.31
C GLU A 284 4.84 -11.55 2.91
N LYS A 285 4.38 -10.83 1.88
CA LYS A 285 4.48 -11.29 0.49
C LYS A 285 5.91 -11.18 -0.04
N ARG A 286 6.69 -10.20 0.39
CA ARG A 286 8.14 -10.11 0.07
C ARG A 286 8.92 -11.28 0.68
N ARG A 287 8.56 -11.73 1.88
CA ARG A 287 9.11 -12.96 2.48
C ARG A 287 8.84 -14.21 1.63
N ILE A 288 7.61 -14.37 1.14
CA ILE A 288 7.28 -15.47 0.21
C ILE A 288 8.10 -15.36 -1.09
N LEU A 289 8.20 -14.16 -1.68
CA LEU A 289 9.03 -13.92 -2.86
C LEU A 289 10.47 -14.35 -2.62
N MET A 290 11.06 -13.95 -1.49
CA MET A 290 12.40 -14.33 -1.08
C MET A 290 12.56 -15.85 -0.99
N ALA A 291 11.65 -16.54 -0.30
CA ALA A 291 11.70 -18.00 -0.18
C ALA A 291 11.59 -18.70 -1.55
N LYS A 292 10.76 -18.20 -2.47
CA LYS A 292 10.67 -18.69 -3.85
C LYS A 292 11.99 -18.52 -4.62
N GLU A 293 12.63 -17.36 -4.50
CA GLU A 293 13.92 -17.10 -5.14
C GLU A 293 15.04 -17.97 -4.57
N ILE A 294 15.07 -18.16 -3.24
CA ILE A 294 16.00 -19.09 -2.58
C ILE A 294 15.79 -20.51 -3.08
N LEU A 295 14.53 -20.95 -3.27
CA LEU A 295 14.23 -22.27 -3.85
C LEU A 295 14.71 -22.36 -5.29
N GLN A 296 14.47 -21.33 -6.12
CA GLN A 296 14.97 -21.32 -7.49
C GLN A 296 16.49 -21.47 -7.54
N LYS A 297 17.22 -20.65 -6.77
CA LYS A 297 18.69 -20.75 -6.66
C LYS A 297 19.14 -22.12 -6.15
N SER A 298 18.47 -22.64 -5.12
CA SER A 298 18.71 -23.97 -4.57
C SER A 298 18.60 -25.06 -5.64
N LEU A 299 17.54 -25.04 -6.45
CA LEU A 299 17.34 -26.02 -7.53
C LEU A 299 18.39 -25.88 -8.63
N GLU A 300 18.76 -24.65 -9.00
CA GLU A 300 19.81 -24.40 -10.00
C GLU A 300 21.17 -24.93 -9.54
N ILE A 301 21.57 -24.65 -8.29
CA ILE A 301 22.82 -25.15 -7.71
C ILE A 301 22.80 -26.68 -7.61
N ALA A 302 21.70 -27.26 -7.15
CA ALA A 302 21.54 -28.71 -7.08
C ALA A 302 21.70 -29.34 -8.47
N SER A 303 21.16 -28.72 -9.52
CA SER A 303 21.25 -29.24 -10.88
C SER A 303 22.69 -29.25 -11.43
N ARG A 304 23.54 -28.32 -10.97
CA ARG A 304 24.98 -28.29 -11.30
C ARG A 304 25.76 -29.40 -10.58
N ILE A 305 25.35 -29.79 -9.37
CA ILE A 305 26.08 -30.74 -8.50
C ILE A 305 25.59 -32.20 -8.65
N TYR A 306 24.28 -32.39 -8.78
CA TYR A 306 23.59 -33.68 -8.80
C TYR A 306 23.01 -34.04 -10.16
N SER A 307 23.11 -33.15 -11.17
CA SER A 307 22.37 -33.20 -12.43
C SER A 307 20.90 -32.76 -12.30
N ARG A 308 20.37 -32.23 -13.41
CA ARG A 308 18.97 -31.78 -13.51
C ARG A 308 17.96 -32.90 -13.25
N LYS A 309 18.23 -34.12 -13.73
CA LYS A 309 17.34 -35.29 -13.58
C LYS A 309 17.23 -35.74 -12.12
N GLU A 310 18.35 -35.79 -11.40
CA GLU A 310 18.35 -36.14 -9.97
C GLU A 310 17.62 -35.07 -9.16
N THR A 311 17.91 -33.80 -9.42
CA THR A 311 17.26 -32.64 -8.80
C THR A 311 15.74 -32.68 -8.97
N LEU A 312 15.25 -32.91 -10.20
CA LEU A 312 13.82 -33.06 -10.49
C LEU A 312 13.18 -34.22 -9.73
N ASN A 313 13.85 -35.38 -9.66
CA ASN A 313 13.33 -36.53 -8.93
C ASN A 313 13.24 -36.27 -7.42
N ILE A 314 14.20 -35.54 -6.86
CA ILE A 314 14.19 -35.13 -5.45
C ILE A 314 13.05 -34.13 -5.21
N LEU A 315 12.94 -33.10 -6.04
CA LEU A 315 11.86 -32.11 -5.94
C LEU A 315 10.47 -32.79 -6.03
N ARG A 316 10.28 -33.75 -6.94
CA ARG A 316 9.03 -34.53 -7.04
C ARG A 316 8.72 -35.32 -5.77
N LYS A 317 9.72 -35.81 -5.04
CA LYS A 317 9.50 -36.50 -3.76
C LYS A 317 9.06 -35.50 -2.70
N VAL A 318 9.77 -34.38 -2.59
CA VAL A 318 9.44 -33.31 -1.62
C VAL A 318 8.02 -32.81 -1.82
N LEU A 319 7.62 -32.48 -3.06
CA LEU A 319 6.28 -31.98 -3.34
C LEU A 319 5.16 -33.00 -3.07
N LYS A 320 5.46 -34.30 -2.97
CA LYS A 320 4.49 -35.32 -2.57
C LYS A 320 4.28 -35.40 -1.05
N GLU A 321 5.28 -34.99 -0.28
CA GLU A 321 5.21 -34.95 1.19
C GLU A 321 4.48 -33.69 1.69
N ILE A 322 4.49 -32.62 0.89
CA ILE A 322 3.77 -31.38 1.21
C ILE A 322 2.28 -31.56 0.91
N ASN A 323 1.41 -31.28 1.88
CA ASN A 323 -0.05 -31.31 1.70
C ASN A 323 -0.65 -29.90 1.61
N LYS A 324 -0.13 -29.09 0.67
CA LYS A 324 -0.54 -27.69 0.46
C LYS A 324 -0.70 -27.34 -1.02
N PRO A 325 -1.92 -27.51 -1.58
CA PRO A 325 -2.19 -27.24 -2.99
C PRO A 325 -1.91 -25.80 -3.42
N GLU A 326 -2.18 -24.81 -2.54
CA GLU A 326 -1.89 -23.40 -2.82
C GLU A 326 -0.40 -23.12 -3.07
N ILE A 327 0.51 -23.97 -2.60
CA ILE A 327 1.95 -23.79 -2.78
C ILE A 327 2.47 -24.68 -3.90
N ILE A 328 2.03 -25.94 -3.93
CA ILE A 328 2.43 -26.89 -4.98
C ILE A 328 2.01 -26.40 -6.36
N SER A 329 0.85 -25.76 -6.48
CA SER A 329 0.38 -25.19 -7.75
C SER A 329 1.30 -24.12 -8.35
N HIS A 330 2.14 -23.48 -7.53
CA HIS A 330 3.16 -22.55 -8.00
C HIS A 330 4.42 -23.25 -8.53
N ILE A 331 4.62 -24.54 -8.29
CA ILE A 331 5.81 -25.26 -8.78
C ILE A 331 5.38 -26.20 -9.89
N ARG A 332 5.57 -25.76 -11.14
CA ARG A 332 5.24 -26.57 -12.32
C ARG A 332 6.43 -27.43 -12.68
N LEU A 333 6.20 -28.73 -12.74
CA LEU A 333 7.20 -29.70 -13.15
C LEU A 333 6.87 -30.24 -14.53
N THR A 334 7.87 -30.26 -15.39
CA THR A 334 7.87 -31.01 -16.66
C THR A 334 8.77 -32.24 -16.51
N ASP A 335 8.95 -32.99 -17.60
CA ASP A 335 9.86 -34.14 -17.60
C ASP A 335 11.33 -33.76 -17.49
N VAL A 336 11.68 -32.56 -17.94
CA VAL A 336 13.06 -32.10 -18.09
C VAL A 336 13.36 -30.82 -17.31
N ASP A 337 12.34 -30.15 -16.78
CA ASP A 337 12.47 -28.84 -16.16
C ASP A 337 11.43 -28.54 -15.07
N TRP A 338 11.71 -27.54 -14.24
CA TRP A 338 10.78 -26.92 -13.30
C TRP A 338 10.62 -25.44 -13.60
N THR A 339 9.46 -24.89 -13.25
CA THR A 339 9.24 -23.45 -13.20
C THR A 339 8.50 -23.08 -11.92
N ILE A 340 8.96 -22.01 -11.27
CA ILE A 340 8.29 -21.44 -10.10
C ILE A 340 7.45 -20.25 -10.57
N ASP A 341 6.16 -20.27 -10.24
CA ASP A 341 5.21 -19.21 -10.47
C ASP A 341 5.30 -18.18 -9.34
N TYR A 342 5.67 -16.97 -9.71
CA TYR A 342 5.85 -15.86 -8.79
C TYR A 342 4.65 -14.92 -8.75
N SER A 343 3.57 -15.25 -9.46
CA SER A 343 2.33 -14.50 -9.31
C SER A 343 1.89 -14.49 -7.84
N ASN A 344 1.30 -13.37 -7.43
CA ASN A 344 0.79 -13.18 -6.06
C ASN A 344 -0.73 -13.33 -5.99
N LEU A 345 -1.37 -13.72 -7.11
CA LEU A 345 -2.83 -13.85 -7.25
C LEU A 345 -3.43 -14.79 -6.21
N LEU A 346 -2.77 -15.91 -5.93
CA LEU A 346 -3.24 -16.89 -4.94
C LEU A 346 -3.10 -16.42 -3.48
N TYR A 347 -2.47 -15.27 -3.26
CA TYR A 347 -2.28 -14.66 -1.94
C TYR A 347 -3.03 -13.32 -1.81
N GLU A 348 -3.87 -12.97 -2.78
CA GLU A 348 -4.76 -11.82 -2.64
C GLU A 348 -5.81 -12.09 -1.56
N GLU A 349 -6.16 -11.06 -0.78
CA GLU A 349 -7.18 -11.12 0.29
C GLU A 349 -6.85 -12.05 1.49
N LEU A 350 -5.66 -12.65 1.53
CA LEU A 350 -5.20 -13.38 2.71
C LEU A 350 -4.86 -12.42 3.85
N THR A 351 -5.14 -12.84 5.09
CA THR A 351 -4.66 -12.14 6.28
C THR A 351 -3.13 -12.28 6.39
N PRO A 352 -2.44 -11.36 7.10
CA PRO A 352 -1.00 -11.48 7.33
C PRO A 352 -0.60 -12.83 7.94
N GLU A 353 -1.38 -13.34 8.89
CA GLU A 353 -1.10 -14.62 9.55
C GLU A 353 -1.13 -15.79 8.57
N LYS A 354 -2.15 -15.86 7.71
CA LYS A 354 -2.23 -16.89 6.66
C LYS A 354 -1.10 -16.74 5.63
N THR A 355 -0.68 -15.51 5.35
CA THR A 355 0.44 -15.25 4.43
C THR A 355 1.75 -15.76 5.03
N LEU A 356 1.95 -15.59 6.34
CA LEU A 356 3.10 -16.13 7.05
C LEU A 356 3.07 -17.67 7.13
N GLU A 357 1.91 -18.29 7.35
CA GLU A 357 1.79 -19.75 7.26
C GLU A 357 2.26 -20.27 5.89
N ILE A 358 1.90 -19.59 4.80
CA ILE A 358 2.34 -19.94 3.45
C ILE A 358 3.86 -19.78 3.33
N TYR A 359 4.44 -18.72 3.88
CA TYR A 359 5.89 -18.51 3.92
C TYR A 359 6.60 -19.69 4.62
N ASP A 360 6.10 -20.14 5.78
CA ASP A 360 6.69 -21.27 6.52
C ASP A 360 6.71 -22.56 5.70
N PHE A 361 5.66 -22.81 4.91
CA PHE A 361 5.63 -23.96 4.00
C PHE A 361 6.62 -23.84 2.84
N TRP A 362 6.92 -22.63 2.35
CA TRP A 362 8.00 -22.44 1.37
C TRP A 362 9.36 -22.77 1.99
N LEU A 363 9.61 -22.37 3.24
CA LEU A 363 10.81 -22.76 3.98
C LEU A 363 10.84 -24.27 4.25
N GLU A 364 9.70 -24.90 4.51
CA GLU A 364 9.61 -26.35 4.69
C GLU A 364 9.98 -27.11 3.41
N ILE A 365 9.53 -26.66 2.23
CA ILE A 365 9.94 -27.22 0.94
C ILE A 365 11.45 -27.15 0.78
N LEU A 366 12.05 -25.99 1.04
CA LEU A 366 13.49 -25.79 1.01
C LEU A 366 14.22 -26.78 1.92
N ARG A 367 13.76 -26.87 3.18
CA ARG A 367 14.32 -27.77 4.19
C ARG A 367 14.27 -29.23 3.76
N LEU A 368 13.09 -29.70 3.35
CA LEU A 368 12.88 -31.08 2.91
C LEU A 368 13.70 -31.39 1.64
N PHE A 369 13.80 -30.43 0.72
CA PHE A 369 14.62 -30.58 -0.48
C PHE A 369 16.08 -30.81 -0.14
N ILE A 370 16.67 -29.95 0.70
CA ILE A 370 18.07 -30.05 1.11
C ILE A 370 18.31 -31.34 1.91
N PHE A 371 17.39 -31.70 2.80
CA PHE A 371 17.47 -32.95 3.57
C PHE A 371 17.44 -34.20 2.69
N THR A 372 16.70 -34.16 1.58
CA THR A 372 16.57 -35.29 0.66
C THR A 372 17.77 -35.43 -0.29
N LEU A 373 18.64 -34.42 -0.38
CA LEU A 373 19.90 -34.50 -1.13
C LEU A 373 20.82 -35.58 -0.55
N THR A 374 21.59 -36.26 -1.41
CA THR A 374 22.50 -37.31 -0.94
C THR A 374 23.68 -36.74 -0.15
N GLU A 375 23.96 -37.30 1.03
CA GLU A 375 24.96 -36.80 1.98
C GLU A 375 26.35 -36.58 1.35
N LYS A 376 26.74 -37.46 0.42
CA LYS A 376 28.06 -37.44 -0.25
C LYS A 376 28.42 -36.09 -0.87
N LYS A 377 27.44 -35.33 -1.35
CA LYS A 377 27.65 -34.04 -2.02
C LYS A 377 26.93 -32.89 -1.29
N ARG A 378 26.22 -33.18 -0.19
CA ARG A 378 25.38 -32.20 0.52
C ARG A 378 26.19 -31.05 1.07
N LYS A 379 27.37 -31.34 1.65
CA LYS A 379 28.29 -30.33 2.16
C LYS A 379 28.69 -29.30 1.08
N LYS A 380 29.16 -29.78 -0.07
CA LYS A 380 29.51 -28.93 -1.22
C LYS A 380 28.31 -28.10 -1.71
N TYR A 381 27.12 -28.71 -1.73
CA TYR A 381 25.91 -28.00 -2.09
C TYR A 381 25.59 -26.84 -1.14
N ILE A 382 25.68 -27.07 0.18
CA ILE A 382 25.42 -26.04 1.18
C ILE A 382 26.47 -24.93 1.07
N GLU A 383 27.76 -25.26 0.91
CA GLU A 383 28.82 -24.27 0.69
C GLU A 383 28.51 -23.36 -0.50
N THR A 384 28.19 -23.95 -1.66
CA THR A 384 27.85 -23.19 -2.87
C THR A 384 26.55 -22.38 -2.70
N LEU A 385 25.55 -22.90 -1.99
CA LEU A 385 24.32 -22.17 -1.70
C LEU A 385 24.59 -20.94 -0.83
N THR A 386 25.39 -21.09 0.23
CA THR A 386 25.76 -19.97 1.11
C THR A 386 26.58 -18.91 0.36
N GLU A 387 27.48 -19.31 -0.55
CA GLU A 387 28.22 -18.38 -1.41
C GLU A 387 27.30 -17.60 -2.38
N GLU A 388 26.26 -18.24 -2.91
CA GLU A 388 25.29 -17.65 -3.85
C GLU A 388 24.18 -16.82 -3.18
N LEU A 389 23.94 -17.07 -1.89
CA LEU A 389 23.08 -16.27 -0.99
C LEU A 389 23.96 -15.29 -0.21
N ASN A 390 24.73 -14.48 -0.93
CA ASN A 390 25.61 -13.48 -0.36
C ASN A 390 24.85 -12.18 -0.02
N TYR A 391 25.60 -11.17 0.43
CA TYR A 391 25.07 -9.84 0.74
C TYR A 391 24.23 -9.25 -0.41
N ASP A 392 24.70 -9.34 -1.66
CA ASP A 392 24.00 -8.77 -2.82
C ASP A 392 22.61 -9.38 -3.03
N PHE A 393 22.42 -10.67 -2.71
CA PHE A 393 21.11 -11.31 -2.79
C PHE A 393 20.12 -10.69 -1.80
N PHE A 394 20.57 -10.37 -0.59
CA PHE A 394 19.73 -9.85 0.50
C PHE A 394 19.58 -8.33 0.47
N GLU A 395 20.50 -7.59 -0.16
CA GLU A 395 20.49 -6.12 -0.18
C GLU A 395 19.21 -5.53 -0.79
N LYS A 396 18.55 -6.25 -1.70
CA LYS A 396 17.27 -5.83 -2.29
C LYS A 396 16.05 -6.00 -1.37
N TYR A 397 16.20 -6.68 -0.24
CA TYR A 397 15.14 -6.90 0.74
C TYR A 397 15.36 -5.99 1.96
N ARG A 398 14.27 -5.61 2.63
CA ARG A 398 14.36 -4.81 3.85
C ARG A 398 14.74 -5.71 5.03
N SER A 399 15.30 -5.13 6.08
CA SER A 399 15.65 -5.89 7.30
C SER A 399 14.44 -6.63 7.89
N GLU A 400 13.25 -6.01 7.86
CA GLU A 400 11.98 -6.64 8.29
C GLU A 400 11.56 -7.83 7.42
N ASP A 401 12.08 -7.98 6.20
CA ASP A 401 11.78 -9.12 5.33
C ASP A 401 12.63 -10.33 5.68
N LEU A 402 13.69 -10.16 6.49
CA LEU A 402 14.59 -11.25 6.88
C LEU A 402 14.08 -12.05 8.08
N ASP A 403 13.12 -11.52 8.85
CA ASP A 403 12.62 -12.20 10.04
C ASP A 403 12.07 -13.60 9.70
N GLY A 404 12.54 -14.60 10.44
CA GLY A 404 12.20 -16.01 10.28
C GLY A 404 13.14 -16.75 9.32
N LEU A 405 13.90 -16.04 8.48
CA LEU A 405 14.95 -16.66 7.68
C LEU A 405 16.13 -17.13 8.54
N GLU A 406 16.34 -16.53 9.71
CA GLU A 406 17.40 -16.93 10.64
C GLU A 406 17.23 -18.37 11.10
N GLU A 407 16.00 -18.85 11.24
CA GLU A 407 15.73 -20.26 11.59
C GLU A 407 16.17 -21.20 10.46
N PHE A 408 15.93 -20.81 9.21
CA PHE A 408 16.40 -21.54 8.05
C PHE A 408 17.94 -21.53 7.97
N ALA A 409 18.57 -20.37 8.20
CA ALA A 409 20.03 -20.25 8.22
C ALA A 409 20.67 -21.09 9.32
N PHE A 410 20.13 -21.04 10.54
CA PHE A 410 20.56 -21.88 11.66
C PHE A 410 20.39 -23.37 11.35
N TRP A 411 19.29 -23.75 10.70
CA TRP A 411 19.09 -25.13 10.27
C TRP A 411 20.11 -25.58 9.22
N LEU A 412 20.43 -24.72 8.24
CA LEU A 412 21.49 -25.00 7.26
C LEU A 412 22.83 -25.25 7.96
N GLU A 413 23.15 -24.48 9.00
CA GLU A 413 24.35 -24.65 9.81
C GLU A 413 24.37 -26.00 10.54
N ILE A 414 23.24 -26.43 11.12
CA ILE A 414 23.12 -27.76 11.76
C ILE A 414 23.33 -28.88 10.75
N VAL A 415 22.80 -28.77 9.54
CA VAL A 415 22.93 -29.81 8.49
C VAL A 415 24.31 -29.79 7.84
N PHE A 416 25.01 -28.65 7.92
CA PHE A 416 26.37 -28.48 7.43
C PHE A 416 27.42 -29.12 8.35
N ASN A 417 27.23 -29.00 9.66
CA ASN A 417 28.08 -29.57 10.71
C ASN A 417 27.76 -31.04 10.98
#